data_AF-A0A371B0B4-F1
#
_entry.id   AF-A0A371B0B4-F1
#
_cell.length_a   1.000
_cell.length_b   1.000
_cell.length_c   1.000
_cell.angle_alpha   90.00
_cell.angle_beta   90.00
_cell.angle_gamma   90.00
#
_symmetry.space_group_name_H-M   'P 1'
#
loop_
_entity.id
_entity.type
_entity.pdbx_description
1 polymer ?
#
loop_
_entity_poly.entity_id
_entity_poly.type
_entity_poly.pdbx_seq_one_letter_code
_entity_poly.pdbx_strand_id
1 'polypeptide(L)'
;MPVRNAPDRSFDLSNLMRMERLAFAAKVRLARAVAGLSQSELAARIGMTQRSIHKLEQGGTEPRRATVVALEMLWREKGIEFEDLVDGGFRAVIRSSAFEATTSVHRPHGLPLGPGPDGPSAGYRT
;
A
#
# COMPACT_ATOMS: atom_id res chain seq x y z
N MET A 1 -2.85 23.91 -47.00
CA MET A 1 -3.86 23.62 -45.95
C MET A 1 -3.23 22.66 -44.95
N PRO A 2 -2.99 23.02 -43.67
CA PRO A 2 -2.50 22.04 -42.71
C PRO A 2 -3.68 21.23 -42.20
N VAL A 3 -3.58 19.92 -42.31
CA VAL A 3 -4.51 18.97 -41.69
C VAL A 3 -4.31 19.08 -40.18
N ARG A 4 -5.33 19.53 -39.45
CA ARG A 4 -5.34 19.46 -37.98
C ARG A 4 -5.35 17.99 -37.61
N ASN A 5 -4.20 17.46 -37.20
CA ASN A 5 -4.09 16.13 -36.61
C ASN A 5 -4.84 16.18 -35.28
N ALA A 6 -6.04 15.60 -35.23
CA ALA A 6 -6.70 15.34 -33.96
C ALA A 6 -5.80 14.37 -33.18
N PRO A 7 -5.57 14.59 -31.86
CA PRO A 7 -4.78 13.64 -31.08
C PRO A 7 -5.45 12.26 -31.16
N ASP A 8 -4.63 11.24 -31.40
CA ASP A 8 -5.07 9.84 -31.45
C ASP A 8 -5.70 9.45 -30.10
N ARG A 9 -7.03 9.42 -30.06
CA ARG A 9 -7.84 9.15 -28.86
C ARG A 9 -7.47 7.85 -28.15
N SER A 10 -6.89 6.88 -28.85
CA SER A 10 -6.53 5.58 -28.28
C SER A 10 -5.26 5.65 -27.39
N PHE A 11 -4.31 6.50 -27.79
CA PHE A 11 -3.08 6.75 -27.04
C PHE A 11 -3.37 7.52 -25.74
N ASP A 12 -4.35 8.44 -25.79
CA ASP A 12 -4.77 9.25 -24.65
C ASP A 12 -5.42 8.39 -23.54
N LEU A 13 -6.41 7.54 -23.90
CA LEU A 13 -7.09 6.66 -22.93
C LEU A 13 -6.15 5.66 -22.25
N SER A 14 -5.23 5.06 -23.01
CA SER A 14 -4.27 4.11 -22.46
C SER A 14 -3.31 4.77 -21.46
N ASN A 15 -2.94 6.02 -21.71
CA ASN A 15 -2.09 6.79 -20.83
C ASN A 15 -2.85 7.24 -19.58
N LEU A 16 -4.10 7.72 -19.73
CA LEU A 16 -5.00 8.07 -18.62
C LEU A 16 -5.20 6.88 -17.68
N MET A 17 -5.59 5.71 -18.22
CA MET A 17 -5.74 4.49 -17.44
C MET A 17 -4.44 4.07 -16.73
N ARG A 18 -3.28 4.30 -17.36
CA ARG A 18 -1.99 4.04 -16.72
C ARG A 18 -1.74 5.00 -15.55
N MET A 19 -2.03 6.29 -15.73
CA MET A 19 -1.86 7.29 -14.68
C MET A 19 -2.79 7.00 -13.49
N GLU A 20 -4.06 6.66 -13.74
CA GLU A 20 -5.02 6.27 -12.71
C GLU A 20 -4.50 5.09 -11.88
N ARG A 21 -3.95 4.05 -12.51
CA ARG A 21 -3.34 2.92 -11.79
C ARG A 21 -2.14 3.32 -10.94
N LEU A 22 -1.27 4.18 -11.45
CA LEU A 22 -0.11 4.66 -10.71
C LEU A 22 -0.52 5.55 -9.52
N ALA A 23 -1.52 6.40 -9.71
CA ALA A 23 -2.11 7.21 -8.65
C ALA A 23 -2.71 6.31 -7.57
N PHE A 24 -3.49 5.29 -7.95
CA PHE A 24 -4.05 4.32 -7.01
C PHE A 24 -2.95 3.59 -6.22
N ALA A 25 -1.91 3.11 -6.90
CA ALA A 25 -0.77 2.46 -6.27
C ALA A 25 -0.07 3.38 -5.25
N ALA A 26 0.06 4.67 -5.56
CA ALA A 26 0.61 5.67 -4.66
C ALA A 26 -0.29 5.92 -3.44
N LYS A 27 -1.62 5.99 -3.60
CA LYS A 27 -2.57 6.10 -2.49
C LYS A 27 -2.45 4.91 -1.52
N VAL A 28 -2.33 3.69 -2.05
CA VAL A 28 -2.14 2.48 -1.23
C VAL A 28 -0.86 2.57 -0.40
N ARG A 29 0.28 2.94 -1.02
CA ARG A 29 1.56 3.10 -0.30
C ARG A 29 1.48 4.18 0.77
N LEU A 30 0.88 5.32 0.45
CA LEU A 30 0.71 6.43 1.40
C LEU A 30 -0.12 5.99 2.60
N ALA A 31 -1.30 5.43 2.36
CA ALA A 31 -2.18 5.00 3.42
C ALA A 31 -1.54 3.93 4.31
N ARG A 32 -0.81 2.99 3.70
CA ARG A 32 -0.06 1.97 4.42
C ARG A 32 1.02 2.57 5.32
N ALA A 33 1.77 3.56 4.82
CA ALA A 33 2.81 4.24 5.59
C ALA A 33 2.22 5.04 6.77
N VAL A 34 1.14 5.80 6.53
CA VAL A 34 0.43 6.54 7.59
C VAL A 34 -0.11 5.59 8.66
N ALA A 35 -0.63 4.43 8.26
CA ALA A 35 -1.15 3.42 9.18
C ALA A 35 -0.05 2.58 9.88
N GLY A 36 1.23 2.77 9.54
CA GLY A 36 2.34 2.01 10.11
C GLY A 36 2.32 0.51 9.75
N LEU A 37 1.76 0.14 8.60
CA LEU A 37 1.57 -1.25 8.20
C LEU A 37 2.68 -1.73 7.25
N SER A 38 3.14 -2.97 7.43
CA SER A 38 3.88 -3.70 6.39
C SER A 38 2.92 -4.16 5.27
N GLN A 39 3.48 -4.58 4.13
CA GLN A 39 2.66 -5.13 3.02
C GLN A 39 1.90 -6.39 3.45
N SER A 40 2.51 -7.23 4.30
CA SER A 40 1.89 -8.45 4.81
C SER A 40 0.72 -8.15 5.76
N GLU A 41 0.85 -7.15 6.62
CA GLU A 41 -0.23 -6.75 7.54
C GLU A 41 -1.40 -6.12 6.80
N LEU A 42 -1.12 -5.25 5.81
CA LEU A 42 -2.16 -4.72 4.93
C LEU A 42 -2.88 -5.88 4.22
N ALA A 43 -2.12 -6.81 3.65
CA ALA A 43 -2.67 -7.97 2.95
C ALA A 43 -3.59 -8.79 3.85
N ALA A 44 -3.14 -9.15 5.06
CA ALA A 44 -3.93 -9.88 6.03
C ALA A 44 -5.22 -9.14 6.40
N ARG A 45 -5.14 -7.81 6.59
CA ARG A 45 -6.29 -6.99 7.00
C ARG A 45 -7.39 -6.89 5.94
N ILE A 46 -7.04 -6.95 4.65
CA ILE A 46 -8.00 -6.88 3.54
C ILE A 46 -8.25 -8.23 2.84
N GLY A 47 -7.79 -9.35 3.43
CA GLY A 47 -8.01 -10.69 2.88
C GLY A 47 -7.27 -10.96 1.57
N MET A 48 -6.08 -10.41 1.39
CA MET A 48 -5.23 -10.58 0.21
C MET A 48 -3.88 -11.22 0.56
N THR A 49 -3.11 -11.60 -0.47
CA THR A 49 -1.71 -12.03 -0.27
C THR A 49 -0.76 -10.84 -0.33
N GLN A 50 0.38 -10.93 0.37
CA GLN A 50 1.43 -9.91 0.30
C GLN A 50 1.94 -9.71 -1.14
N ARG A 51 2.04 -10.78 -1.95
CA ARG A 51 2.39 -10.69 -3.37
C ARG A 51 1.37 -9.86 -4.17
N SER A 52 0.08 -10.00 -3.89
CA SER A 52 -0.97 -9.20 -4.54
C SER A 52 -0.87 -7.73 -4.15
N ILE A 53 -0.61 -7.42 -2.88
CA ILE A 53 -0.33 -6.04 -2.43
C ILE A 53 0.91 -5.49 -3.11
N HIS A 54 1.99 -6.25 -3.19
CA HIS A 54 3.21 -5.82 -3.88
C HIS A 54 2.92 -5.41 -5.33
N LYS A 55 2.22 -6.25 -6.11
CA LYS A 55 1.86 -5.92 -7.51
C LYS A 55 0.96 -4.69 -7.61
N LEU A 56 0.01 -4.56 -6.68
CA LEU A 56 -0.89 -3.43 -6.61
C LEU A 56 -0.13 -2.13 -6.33
N GLU A 57 0.80 -2.15 -5.38
CA GLU A 57 1.67 -1.01 -5.05
C GLU A 57 2.65 -0.67 -6.18
N GLN A 58 2.87 -1.54 -7.17
CA GLN A 58 3.64 -1.21 -8.38
C GLN A 58 2.76 -0.64 -9.51
N GLY A 59 1.44 -0.60 -9.36
CA GLY A 59 0.51 -0.21 -10.45
C GLY A 59 0.47 -1.24 -11.60
N GLY A 60 1.00 -2.45 -11.37
CA GLY A 60 1.14 -3.49 -12.38
C GLY A 60 -0.12 -4.33 -12.58
N THR A 61 -1.20 -4.07 -11.85
CA THR A 61 -2.46 -4.82 -11.96
C THR A 61 -3.63 -3.92 -11.62
N GLU A 62 -4.70 -4.03 -12.41
CA GLU A 62 -5.97 -3.37 -12.13
C GLU A 62 -6.63 -4.01 -10.89
N PRO A 63 -6.91 -3.24 -9.82
CA PRO A 63 -7.58 -3.78 -8.64
C PRO A 63 -9.02 -4.19 -8.99
N ARG A 64 -9.48 -5.28 -8.38
CA ARG A 64 -10.90 -5.63 -8.43
C ARG A 64 -11.69 -4.60 -7.60
N ARG A 65 -12.94 -4.34 -7.99
CA ARG A 65 -13.84 -3.43 -7.24
C ARG A 65 -13.92 -3.75 -5.75
N ALA A 66 -13.97 -5.03 -5.39
CA ALA A 66 -13.99 -5.46 -3.99
C ALA A 66 -12.70 -5.06 -3.24
N THR A 67 -11.54 -5.12 -3.90
CA THR A 67 -10.26 -4.67 -3.34
C THR A 67 -10.25 -3.16 -3.12
N VAL A 68 -10.77 -2.38 -4.09
CA VAL A 68 -10.89 -0.92 -3.96
C VAL A 68 -11.74 -0.56 -2.74
N VAL A 69 -12.93 -1.17 -2.61
CA VAL A 69 -13.84 -0.93 -1.47
C VAL A 69 -13.18 -1.30 -0.14
N ALA A 70 -12.49 -2.44 -0.05
CA ALA A 70 -11.80 -2.84 1.18
C ALA A 70 -10.70 -1.85 1.58
N LEU A 71 -9.96 -1.31 0.61
CA LEU A 71 -8.94 -0.29 0.84
C LEU A 71 -9.56 1.03 1.27
N GLU A 72 -10.64 1.49 0.62
CA GLU A 72 -11.36 2.70 1.00
C GLU A 72 -11.94 2.63 2.42
N MET A 73 -12.46 1.47 2.81
CA MET A 73 -12.93 1.22 4.18
C MET A 73 -11.78 1.31 5.18
N LEU A 74 -10.64 0.69 4.88
CA LEU A 74 -9.43 0.79 5.71
C LEU A 74 -8.94 2.23 5.83
N TRP A 75 -8.94 3.00 4.73
CA TRP A 75 -8.52 4.40 4.74
C TRP A 75 -9.41 5.22 5.67
N ARG A 76 -10.73 5.07 5.57
CA ARG A 76 -11.69 5.75 6.45
C ARG A 76 -11.50 5.35 7.92
N GLU A 77 -11.29 4.06 8.19
CA GLU A 77 -10.99 3.55 9.54
C GLU A 77 -9.74 4.21 10.13
N LYS A 78 -8.71 4.44 9.29
CA LYS A 78 -7.47 5.09 9.67
C LYS A 78 -7.51 6.62 9.62
N GLY A 79 -8.66 7.22 9.34
CA GLY A 79 -8.79 8.68 9.23
C GLY A 79 -8.04 9.27 8.04
N ILE A 80 -7.97 8.52 6.94
CA ILE A 80 -7.31 8.91 5.69
C ILE A 80 -8.38 9.08 4.62
N GLU A 81 -8.38 10.24 3.96
CA GLU A 81 -9.28 10.56 2.87
C GLU A 81 -8.45 10.99 1.65
N PHE A 82 -8.88 10.60 0.46
CA PHE A 82 -8.24 10.98 -0.80
C PHE A 82 -9.23 11.75 -1.66
N GLU A 83 -8.70 12.76 -2.36
CA GLU A 83 -9.42 13.55 -3.36
C GLU A 83 -8.63 13.46 -4.66
N ASP A 84 -9.28 13.00 -5.74
CA ASP A 84 -8.68 12.94 -7.07
C ASP A 84 -8.64 14.33 -7.72
N LEU A 85 -7.52 14.64 -8.36
CA LEU A 85 -7.32 15.89 -9.07
C LEU A 85 -7.55 15.67 -10.57
N VAL A 86 -7.99 16.74 -11.26
CA VAL A 86 -8.33 16.71 -12.69
C VAL A 86 -7.11 16.41 -13.58
N ASP A 87 -5.90 16.66 -13.06
CA ASP A 87 -4.63 16.39 -13.74
C ASP A 87 -4.11 14.96 -13.56
N GLY A 88 -4.89 14.08 -12.93
CA GLY A 88 -4.51 12.70 -12.63
C GLY A 88 -3.68 12.53 -11.35
N GLY A 89 -3.43 13.63 -10.62
CA GLY A 89 -2.88 13.60 -9.27
C GLY A 89 -3.95 13.31 -8.21
N PHE A 90 -3.54 13.36 -6.94
CA PHE A 90 -4.46 13.28 -5.81
C PHE A 90 -3.96 14.11 -4.63
N ARG A 91 -4.89 14.52 -3.77
CA ARG A 91 -4.63 15.07 -2.43
C ARG A 91 -5.00 14.03 -1.38
N ALA A 92 -4.28 14.02 -0.26
CA ALA A 92 -4.59 13.20 0.91
C ALA A 92 -4.86 14.10 2.13
N VAL A 93 -5.91 13.80 2.88
CA VAL A 93 -6.21 14.40 4.18
C VAL A 93 -6.03 13.33 5.24
N ILE A 94 -5.21 13.63 6.24
CA ILE A 94 -4.93 12.74 7.37
C ILE A 94 -5.52 13.41 8.62
N ARG A 95 -6.52 12.77 9.23
CA ARG A 95 -7.14 13.22 10.48
C ARG A 95 -6.16 13.05 11.63
N SER A 96 -6.25 13.90 12.66
CA SER A 96 -5.35 13.84 13.83
C SER A 96 -5.34 12.48 14.52
N SER A 97 -6.49 11.80 14.55
CA SER A 97 -6.65 10.45 15.10
C SER A 97 -5.78 9.39 14.42
N ALA A 98 -5.34 9.61 13.17
CA ALA A 98 -4.43 8.71 12.47
C ALA A 98 -3.04 8.63 13.13
N PHE A 99 -2.63 9.71 13.81
CA PHE A 99 -1.32 9.81 14.47
C PHE A 99 -1.33 9.23 15.89
N GLU A 100 -2.50 9.06 16.51
CA GLU A 100 -2.60 8.53 17.88
C GLU A 100 -2.33 7.01 17.93
N ALA A 101 -2.63 6.30 16.84
CA ALA A 101 -2.49 4.85 16.76
C ALA A 101 -1.04 4.35 16.66
N THR A 102 -0.09 5.21 16.31
CA THR A 102 1.31 4.84 16.02
C THR A 102 2.18 4.73 17.29
N THR A 103 1.68 5.13 18.46
CA THR A 103 2.42 5.09 19.74
C THR A 103 2.61 3.68 20.30
N SER A 104 1.89 2.67 19.80
CA SER A 104 2.14 1.29 20.18
C SER A 104 3.27 0.72 19.31
N VAL A 105 4.50 0.83 19.81
CA VAL A 105 5.77 0.35 19.24
C VAL A 105 5.58 -0.89 18.36
N HIS A 106 5.57 -0.69 17.04
CA HIS A 106 5.62 -1.77 16.06
C HIS A 106 7.02 -2.41 16.15
N ARG A 107 7.12 -3.54 16.86
CA ARG A 107 8.34 -4.36 16.90
C ARG A 107 8.42 -5.08 15.54
N PRO A 108 9.42 -4.80 14.69
CA PRO A 108 9.49 -5.41 13.37
C PRO A 108 9.53 -6.93 13.51
N HIS A 109 8.64 -7.61 12.79
CA HIS A 109 8.62 -9.06 12.74
C HIS A 109 9.84 -9.53 11.94
N GLY A 110 10.94 -9.83 12.64
CA GLY A 110 12.18 -10.25 11.98
C GLY A 110 13.48 -10.21 12.79
N LEU A 111 13.48 -9.87 14.09
CA LEU A 111 14.67 -10.13 14.91
C LEU A 111 14.76 -11.65 15.16
N PRO A 112 15.86 -12.32 14.78
CA PRO A 112 16.11 -13.67 15.22
C PRO A 112 16.11 -13.66 16.75
N LEU A 113 15.32 -14.53 17.37
CA LEU A 113 15.59 -14.94 18.74
C LEU A 113 17.01 -15.50 18.73
N GLY A 114 17.98 -14.71 19.20
CA GLY A 114 19.30 -15.24 19.52
C GLY A 114 19.10 -16.43 20.47
N PRO A 115 19.95 -17.46 20.42
CA PRO A 115 19.83 -18.59 21.33
C PRO A 115 19.81 -18.03 22.75
N GLY A 116 18.72 -18.29 23.47
CA GLY A 116 18.61 -17.91 24.88
C GLY A 116 19.76 -18.52 25.68
N PRO A 117 20.12 -17.94 26.84
CA PRO A 117 21.27 -18.37 27.65
C PRO A 117 21.14 -19.79 28.25
N ASP A 118 20.09 -20.55 27.94
CA ASP A 118 19.79 -21.84 28.55
C ASP A 118 19.94 -23.02 27.56
N GLY A 119 21.07 -23.06 26.85
CA GLY A 119 21.52 -24.28 26.18
C GLY A 119 22.24 -25.21 27.18
N PRO A 120 21.86 -26.50 27.31
CA PRO A 120 22.53 -27.39 28.25
C PRO A 120 23.99 -27.60 27.84
N SER A 121 24.90 -27.40 28.81
CA SER A 121 26.32 -27.75 28.68
C SER A 121 26.48 -29.26 28.52
N ALA A 122 26.54 -29.73 27.28
CA ALA A 122 26.96 -31.09 26.97
C ALA A 122 28.48 -31.18 27.11
N GLY A 123 28.92 -31.63 28.28
CA GLY A 123 30.32 -31.91 28.58
C GLY A 123 30.89 -32.98 27.65
N TYR A 124 32.03 -32.70 27.05
CA TYR A 124 32.91 -33.72 26.50
C TYR A 124 33.60 -34.44 27.66
N ARG A 125 33.39 -35.76 27.79
CA ARG A 125 34.28 -36.63 28.55
C ARG A 125 35.42 -37.09 27.65
N THR A 126 36.61 -37.06 28.24
CA THR A 126 37.88 -37.67 27.84
C THR A 126 37.77 -39.15 27.51
#